data_AF-A0A1V5KS82-F1
#
_entry.id   AF-A0A1V5KS82-F1
#
_cell.length_a   1.000
_cell.length_b   1.000
_cell.length_c   1.000
_cell.angle_alpha   90.00
_cell.angle_beta   90.00
_cell.angle_gamma   90.00
#
_symmetry.space_group_name_H-M   'P 1'
#
loop_
_entity.id
_entity.type
_entity.pdbx_description
1 polymer ?
#
loop_
_entity_poly.entity_id
_entity_poly.type
_entity_poly.pdbx_seq_one_letter_code
_entity_poly.pdbx_strand_id
1 'polypeptide(L)'
;MTKVNMLGQRTYRSISLAMAVVFAVVGLLFLFCAGQVLHLFNTLALQLVLPQSSEEAVGFYLLLAVAYMYVVTQLAFLMYRHPENSLLPFLLINAKAASAMLSVLFFVFHEKYLIYIVNAVVDGSIALAVAWLRKQRR
;
A
#
# COMPACT_ATOMS: atom_id res chain seq x y z
N MET A 1 11.79 7.13 30.80
CA MET A 1 11.89 6.68 29.38
C MET A 1 13.35 6.76 28.95
N THR A 2 13.96 5.63 28.59
CA THR A 2 15.35 5.57 28.09
C THR A 2 15.48 6.24 26.72
N LYS A 3 16.64 6.85 26.39
CA LYS A 3 16.90 7.52 25.08
C LYS A 3 16.58 6.62 23.88
N VAL A 4 16.78 5.31 24.01
CA VAL A 4 16.47 4.28 23.00
C VAL A 4 14.96 4.23 22.70
N ASN A 5 14.10 4.29 23.73
CA ASN A 5 12.65 4.30 23.54
C ASN A 5 12.17 5.59 22.85
N MET A 6 12.84 6.72 23.07
CA MET A 6 12.50 7.97 22.39
C MET A 6 12.89 7.98 20.91
N LEU A 7 14.04 7.39 20.53
CA LEU A 7 14.43 7.25 19.13
C LEU A 7 13.46 6.33 18.38
N GLY A 8 13.13 5.16 18.93
CA GLY A 8 12.20 4.22 18.31
C GLY A 8 10.81 4.82 18.07
N GLN A 9 10.31 5.61 19.02
CA GLN A 9 9.01 6.28 18.88
C GLN A 9 9.03 7.40 17.82
N ARG A 10 10.14 8.16 17.70
CA ARG A 10 10.30 9.19 16.66
C ARG A 10 10.38 8.58 15.26
N THR A 11 11.13 7.48 15.11
CA THR A 11 11.23 6.75 13.85
C THR A 11 9.87 6.19 13.43
N TYR A 12 9.15 5.53 14.36
CA TYR A 12 7.81 5.02 14.10
C TYR A 12 6.85 6.11 13.62
N ARG A 13 6.85 7.27 14.30
CA ARG A 13 6.02 8.42 13.92
C ARG A 13 6.39 8.95 12.53
N SER A 14 7.68 9.12 12.25
CA SER A 14 8.15 9.65 10.97
C SER A 14 7.78 8.72 9.82
N ILE A 15 7.96 7.41 9.98
CA ILE A 15 7.58 6.42 8.97
C ILE A 15 6.05 6.39 8.79
N SER A 16 5.29 6.41 9.89
CA SER A 16 3.82 6.43 9.82
C SER A 16 3.29 7.65 9.06
N LEU A 17 3.88 8.83 9.29
CA LEU A 17 3.52 10.04 8.57
C LEU A 17 3.94 9.98 7.10
N ALA A 18 5.15 9.52 6.81
CA ALA A 18 5.62 9.34 5.44
C ALA A 18 4.70 8.40 4.66
N MET A 19 4.28 7.29 5.26
CA MET A 19 3.31 6.37 4.68
C MET A 19 1.97 7.02 4.43
N ALA A 20 1.44 7.79 5.38
CA ALA A 20 0.18 8.52 5.21
C ALA A 20 0.24 9.47 4.00
N VAL A 21 1.34 10.22 3.87
CA VAL A 21 1.56 11.11 2.72
C VAL A 21 1.63 10.32 1.42
N VAL A 22 2.41 9.24 1.37
CA VAL A 22 2.53 8.39 0.18
C VAL A 22 1.18 7.81 -0.23
N PHE A 23 0.41 7.26 0.70
CA PHE A 23 -0.92 6.71 0.40
C PHE A 23 -1.90 7.76 -0.09
N ALA A 24 -1.88 8.96 0.50
CA ALA A 24 -2.70 10.07 0.04
C ALA A 24 -2.34 10.46 -1.40
N VAL A 25 -1.04 10.61 -1.69
CA VAL A 25 -0.55 10.96 -3.03
C VAL A 25 -0.92 9.88 -4.05
N VAL A 26 -0.72 8.60 -3.72
CA VAL A 26 -1.11 7.48 -4.60
C VAL A 26 -2.62 7.45 -4.83
N GLY A 27 -3.42 7.68 -3.78
CA GLY A 27 -4.88 7.78 -3.91
C GLY A 27 -5.31 8.91 -4.85
N LEU A 28 -4.68 10.08 -4.77
CA LEU A 28 -4.93 11.21 -5.67
C LEU A 28 -4.47 10.89 -7.11
N LEU A 29 -3.32 10.23 -7.27
CA LEU A 29 -2.83 9.80 -8.58
C LEU A 29 -3.79 8.83 -9.24
N PHE A 30 -4.38 7.87 -8.50
CA PHE A 30 -5.43 7.04 -9.07
C PHE A 30 -6.68 7.85 -9.41
N LEU A 31 -7.14 8.71 -8.50
CA LEU A 31 -8.36 9.50 -8.73
C LEU A 31 -8.30 10.34 -10.01
N PHE A 32 -7.16 10.97 -10.30
CA PHE A 32 -7.02 11.87 -11.45
C PHE A 32 -6.31 11.26 -12.65
N CYS A 33 -5.46 10.26 -12.45
CA CYS A 33 -4.52 9.78 -13.46
C CYS A 33 -4.43 8.23 -13.54
N ALA A 34 -5.48 7.49 -13.14
CA ALA A 34 -5.45 6.02 -13.16
C ALA A 34 -5.09 5.43 -14.53
N GLY A 35 -5.65 5.98 -15.62
CA GLY A 35 -5.36 5.51 -16.99
C GLY A 35 -3.88 5.65 -17.35
N GLN A 36 -3.26 6.79 -17.04
CA GLN A 36 -1.83 7.00 -17.30
C GLN A 36 -0.94 6.08 -16.47
N VAL A 37 -1.33 5.80 -15.22
CA VAL A 37 -0.61 4.84 -14.37
C VAL A 37 -0.69 3.43 -14.96
N LEU A 38 -1.89 2.99 -15.38
CA LEU A 38 -2.08 1.69 -16.03
C LEU A 38 -1.30 1.58 -17.35
N HIS A 39 -1.33 2.61 -18.18
CA HIS A 39 -0.58 2.67 -19.43
C HIS A 39 0.94 2.55 -19.20
N LEU A 40 1.49 3.20 -18.16
CA LEU A 40 2.90 3.05 -17.79
C LEU A 40 3.23 1.57 -17.46
N PHE A 41 2.40 0.91 -16.65
CA PHE A 41 2.59 -0.50 -16.33
C PHE A 41 2.43 -1.40 -17.56
N ASN A 42 1.50 -1.12 -18.46
CA ASN A 42 1.34 -1.85 -19.73
C ASN A 42 2.56 -1.69 -20.65
N THR A 43 3.17 -0.51 -20.67
CA THR A 43 4.39 -0.24 -21.44
C THR A 43 5.58 -1.05 -20.90
N LEU A 44 5.70 -1.15 -19.57
CA LEU A 44 6.70 -2.00 -18.93
C LEU A 44 6.40 -3.50 -19.11
N ALA A 45 5.11 -3.89 -19.09
CA ALA A 45 4.67 -5.26 -19.32
C ALA A 45 5.05 -5.77 -20.71
N LEU A 46 4.95 -4.91 -21.74
CA LEU A 46 5.40 -5.22 -23.11
C LEU A 46 6.87 -5.64 -23.16
N GLN A 47 7.75 -4.96 -22.41
CA GLN A 47 9.18 -5.30 -22.35
C GLN A 47 9.43 -6.67 -21.71
N LEU A 48 8.50 -7.14 -20.88
CA LEU A 48 8.54 -8.41 -20.17
C LEU A 48 7.69 -9.51 -20.85
N VAL A 49 7.10 -9.23 -22.02
CA VAL A 49 6.21 -10.15 -22.76
C VAL A 49 5.01 -10.59 -21.90
N LEU A 50 4.52 -9.70 -21.03
CA LEU A 50 3.34 -9.92 -20.19
C LEU A 50 2.08 -9.35 -20.86
N PRO A 51 0.89 -9.93 -20.60
CA PRO A 51 -0.36 -9.39 -21.11
C PRO A 51 -0.62 -7.99 -20.55
N GLN A 52 -1.35 -7.18 -21.32
CA GLN A 52 -1.74 -5.83 -20.92
C GLN A 52 -3.06 -5.85 -20.18
N SER A 53 -3.15 -5.10 -19.08
CA SER A 53 -4.42 -4.88 -18.40
C SER A 53 -5.25 -3.83 -19.13
N SER A 54 -6.58 -3.92 -19.06
CA SER A 54 -7.47 -2.88 -19.58
C SER A 54 -7.12 -1.52 -18.97
N GLU A 55 -7.00 -0.50 -19.81
CA GLU A 55 -6.76 0.90 -19.41
C GLU A 55 -8.06 1.63 -19.07
N GLU A 56 -9.21 1.02 -19.39
CA GLU A 56 -10.51 1.50 -18.95
C GLU A 56 -10.64 1.24 -17.44
N ALA A 57 -10.30 2.24 -16.64
CA ALA A 57 -10.63 2.27 -15.23
C ALA A 57 -12.15 2.31 -15.08
N VAL A 58 -12.80 1.15 -15.04
CA VAL A 58 -14.24 1.01 -14.82
C VAL A 58 -14.57 1.72 -13.50
N GLY A 59 -15.30 2.84 -13.57
CA GLY A 59 -15.36 3.86 -12.51
C GLY A 59 -15.66 3.33 -11.11
N PHE A 60 -16.40 2.23 -10.98
CA PHE A 60 -16.65 1.56 -9.71
C PHE A 60 -15.38 1.03 -9.01
N TYR A 61 -14.46 0.39 -9.75
CA TYR A 61 -13.21 -0.12 -9.19
C TYR A 61 -12.25 1.01 -8.85
N LEU A 62 -12.25 2.09 -9.64
CA LEU A 62 -11.50 3.30 -9.31
C LEU A 62 -12.00 3.90 -7.99
N LEU A 63 -13.31 4.03 -7.82
CA LEU A 63 -13.92 4.49 -6.57
C LEU A 63 -13.49 3.63 -5.39
N LEU A 64 -13.50 2.31 -5.54
CA LEU A 64 -13.09 1.38 -4.49
C LEU A 64 -11.59 1.52 -4.14
N ALA A 65 -10.73 1.68 -5.16
CA ALA A 65 -9.29 1.87 -4.96
C ALA A 65 -8.99 3.18 -4.21
N VAL A 66 -9.66 4.27 -4.58
CA VAL A 66 -9.48 5.57 -3.92
C VAL A 66 -10.02 5.52 -2.49
N ALA A 67 -11.19 4.90 -2.26
CA ALA A 67 -11.74 4.73 -0.92
C ALA A 67 -10.82 3.90 -0.02
N TYR A 68 -10.24 2.81 -0.54
CA TYR A 68 -9.23 2.03 0.18
C TYR A 68 -7.99 2.86 0.53
N MET A 69 -7.46 3.63 -0.44
CA MET A 69 -6.31 4.52 -0.20
C MET A 69 -6.58 5.56 0.88
N TYR A 70 -7.79 6.11 0.92
CA TYR A 70 -8.21 6.98 2.02
C TYR A 70 -8.15 6.26 3.38
N VAL A 71 -8.69 5.04 3.48
CA VAL A 71 -8.68 4.28 4.75
C VAL A 71 -7.26 3.98 5.22
N VAL A 72 -6.38 3.48 4.34
CA VAL A 72 -4.98 3.19 4.75
C VAL A 72 -4.20 4.46 5.07
N THR A 73 -4.51 5.59 4.42
CA THR A 73 -3.98 6.91 4.78
C THR A 73 -4.40 7.29 6.20
N GLN A 74 -5.68 7.14 6.53
CA GLN A 74 -6.19 7.42 7.88
C GLN A 74 -5.53 6.51 8.92
N LEU A 75 -5.37 5.21 8.64
CA LEU A 75 -4.69 4.30 9.55
C LEU A 75 -3.23 4.74 9.80
N ALA A 76 -2.49 5.07 8.75
CA ALA A 76 -1.11 5.55 8.87
C ALA A 76 -1.01 6.89 9.62
N PHE A 77 -1.94 7.82 9.38
CA PHE A 77 -2.01 9.09 10.09
C PHE A 77 -2.36 8.90 11.57
N LEU A 78 -3.30 8.00 11.89
CA LEU A 78 -3.63 7.66 13.27
C LEU A 78 -2.48 6.95 13.96
N MET A 79 -1.69 6.12 13.26
CA MET A 79 -0.44 5.55 13.81
C MET A 79 0.55 6.66 14.20
N TYR A 80 0.67 7.72 13.38
CA TYR A 80 1.48 8.88 13.72
C TYR A 80 0.96 9.62 14.96
N ARG A 81 -0.35 9.88 15.02
CA ARG A 81 -0.99 10.66 16.09
C ARG A 81 -1.07 9.90 17.41
N HIS A 82 -1.39 8.61 17.35
CA HIS A 82 -1.62 7.71 18.48
C HIS A 82 -0.69 6.49 18.42
N PRO A 83 0.65 6.69 18.55
CA PRO A 83 1.60 5.60 18.44
C PRO A 83 1.34 4.50 19.49
N GLU A 84 0.91 4.81 20.69
CA GLU A 84 0.58 3.86 21.75
C GLU A 84 -0.44 2.77 21.33
N ASN A 85 -1.29 3.02 20.34
CA ASN A 85 -2.31 2.08 19.91
C ASN A 85 -1.73 0.99 18.99
N SER A 86 -1.57 -0.22 19.52
CA SER A 86 -1.02 -1.38 18.80
C SER A 86 -1.99 -2.04 17.80
N LEU A 87 -3.28 -1.67 17.80
CA LEU A 87 -4.28 -2.17 16.85
C LEU A 87 -4.16 -1.50 15.49
N LEU A 88 -3.80 -0.22 15.45
CA LEU A 88 -3.64 0.54 14.21
C LEU A 88 -2.62 -0.08 13.23
N PRO A 89 -1.36 -0.37 13.63
CA PRO A 89 -0.42 -1.04 12.75
C PRO A 89 -0.89 -2.47 12.40
N PHE A 90 -1.62 -3.14 13.29
CA PHE A 90 -2.17 -4.47 12.99
C PHE A 90 -3.22 -4.42 11.88
N LEU A 91 -4.15 -3.46 11.91
CA LEU A 91 -5.13 -3.27 10.84
C LEU A 91 -4.45 -2.93 9.52
N LEU A 92 -3.43 -2.07 9.55
CA LEU A 92 -2.69 -1.70 8.34
C LEU A 92 -1.93 -2.89 7.74
N ILE A 93 -1.30 -3.73 8.58
CA ILE A 93 -0.66 -4.98 8.15
C ILE A 93 -1.69 -5.89 7.46
N ASN A 94 -2.86 -6.10 8.05
CA ASN A 94 -3.90 -6.94 7.46
C ASN A 94 -4.39 -6.37 6.12
N ALA A 95 -4.66 -5.07 6.06
CA ALA A 95 -5.10 -4.39 4.85
C ALA A 95 -4.10 -4.57 3.69
N LYS A 96 -2.80 -4.44 3.97
CA LYS A 96 -1.75 -4.57 2.96
C LYS A 96 -1.41 -6.02 2.64
N ALA A 97 -1.39 -6.91 3.62
CA ALA A 97 -1.20 -8.34 3.41
C ALA A 97 -2.33 -8.95 2.58
N ALA A 98 -3.59 -8.56 2.82
CA ALA A 98 -4.73 -9.02 2.04
C ALA A 98 -4.64 -8.56 0.57
N SER A 99 -4.32 -7.28 0.35
CA SER A 99 -4.08 -6.72 -1.00
C SER A 99 -2.96 -7.46 -1.74
N ALA A 100 -1.83 -7.71 -1.06
CA ALA A 100 -0.72 -8.44 -1.62
C ALA A 100 -1.06 -9.90 -1.95
N MET A 101 -1.73 -10.60 -1.02
CA MET A 101 -2.15 -11.98 -1.19
C MET A 101 -3.14 -12.12 -2.35
N LEU A 102 -4.14 -11.23 -2.44
CA LEU A 102 -5.08 -11.21 -3.57
C LEU A 102 -4.37 -10.93 -4.88
N SER A 103 -3.37 -10.04 -4.89
CA SER A 103 -2.60 -9.76 -6.10
C SER A 103 -1.82 -10.97 -6.59
N VAL A 104 -1.18 -11.72 -5.68
CA VAL A 104 -0.54 -13.00 -6.02
C VAL A 104 -1.56 -14.01 -6.52
N LEU A 105 -2.72 -14.12 -5.85
CA LEU A 105 -3.78 -15.04 -6.25
C LEU A 105 -4.29 -14.74 -7.66
N PHE A 106 -4.55 -13.48 -7.97
CA PHE A 106 -5.01 -13.05 -9.30
C PHE A 106 -3.94 -13.27 -10.36
N PHE A 107 -2.67 -13.03 -10.03
CA PHE A 107 -1.57 -13.33 -10.96
C PHE A 107 -1.46 -14.83 -11.30
N VAL A 108 -1.73 -15.72 -10.33
CA VAL A 108 -1.62 -17.18 -10.52
C VAL A 108 -2.86 -17.77 -11.20
N PHE A 109 -4.06 -17.32 -10.82
CA PHE A 109 -5.32 -17.96 -11.21
C PHE A 109 -6.15 -17.19 -12.23
N HIS A 110 -5.81 -15.93 -12.55
CA HIS A 110 -6.50 -15.12 -13.55
C HIS A 110 -5.52 -14.74 -14.67
N GLU A 111 -5.14 -13.46 -14.76
CA GLU A 111 -4.28 -12.93 -15.81
C GLU A 111 -2.96 -12.46 -15.24
N LYS A 112 -1.88 -12.67 -15.99
CA LYS A 112 -0.51 -12.40 -15.55
C LYS A 112 -0.12 -10.92 -15.73
N TYR A 113 -0.97 -10.02 -15.29
CA TYR A 113 -0.71 -8.59 -15.40
C TYR A 113 0.45 -8.17 -14.51
N LEU A 114 1.37 -7.38 -15.05
CA LEU A 114 2.53 -6.86 -14.32
C LEU A 114 2.11 -6.11 -13.04
N ILE A 115 0.98 -5.38 -13.11
CA ILE A 115 0.47 -4.60 -11.99
C ILE A 115 0.13 -5.46 -10.77
N TYR A 116 -0.26 -6.72 -10.94
CA TYR A 116 -0.49 -7.64 -9.83
C TYR A 116 0.81 -8.01 -9.10
N ILE A 117 1.89 -8.31 -9.84
CA ILE A 117 3.19 -8.56 -9.21
C ILE A 117 3.67 -7.31 -8.48
N VAL A 118 3.62 -6.16 -9.14
CA VAL A 118 4.09 -4.90 -8.56
C VAL A 118 3.30 -4.59 -7.29
N ASN A 119 1.98 -4.72 -7.32
CA ASN A 119 1.15 -4.49 -6.13
C ASN A 119 1.44 -5.52 -5.03
N ALA A 120 1.64 -6.80 -5.37
CA ALA A 120 2.03 -7.82 -4.40
C ALA A 120 3.35 -7.49 -3.69
N VAL A 121 4.36 -7.06 -4.45
CA VAL A 121 5.68 -6.69 -3.91
C VAL A 121 5.56 -5.43 -3.05
N VAL A 122 4.90 -4.40 -3.54
CA VAL A 122 4.76 -3.12 -2.83
C VAL A 122 3.96 -3.32 -1.54
N ASP A 123 2.75 -3.87 -1.61
CA ASP A 123 1.90 -4.03 -0.43
C ASP A 123 2.46 -5.09 0.53
N GLY A 124 3.09 -6.15 0.03
CA GLY A 124 3.79 -7.14 0.84
C GLY A 124 4.96 -6.52 1.61
N SER A 125 5.79 -5.70 0.94
CA SER A 125 6.91 -5.00 1.57
C SER A 125 6.44 -4.03 2.66
N ILE A 126 5.34 -3.31 2.43
CA ILE A 126 4.73 -2.41 3.41
C ILE A 126 4.22 -3.22 4.61
N ALA A 127 3.49 -4.31 4.39
CA ALA A 127 2.99 -5.14 5.48
C ALA A 127 4.13 -5.68 6.35
N LEU A 128 5.22 -6.15 5.73
CA LEU A 128 6.42 -6.63 6.43
C LEU A 128 7.13 -5.49 7.19
N ALA A 129 7.28 -4.32 6.58
CA ALA A 129 7.89 -3.15 7.21
C ALA A 129 7.10 -2.70 8.45
N VAL A 130 5.77 -2.63 8.34
CA VAL A 130 4.90 -2.27 9.48
C VAL A 130 4.92 -3.36 10.56
N ALA A 131 4.95 -4.65 10.19
CA ALA A 131 5.09 -5.74 11.14
C ALA A 131 6.41 -5.68 11.91
N TRP A 132 7.50 -5.35 11.23
CA TRP A 132 8.81 -5.14 11.85
C TRP A 132 8.82 -3.93 12.79
N LEU A 133 8.25 -2.80 12.36
CA LEU A 133 8.10 -1.60 13.20
C LEU A 133 7.23 -1.87 14.44
N ARG A 134 6.17 -2.66 14.30
CA ARG A 134 5.31 -3.09 15.41
C ARG A 134 6.07 -3.97 16.39
N LYS A 135 6.91 -4.89 15.90
CA LYS A 135 7.72 -5.79 16.74
C LYS A 135 8.77 -5.03 17.56
N GLN A 136 9.43 -4.02 16.98
CA GLN A 136 10.42 -3.20 17.70
C GLN A 136 9.86 -2.38 18.86
N ARG A 137 8.54 -2.23 18.93
CA ARG A 137 7.86 -1.46 19.97
C ARG A 137 7.27 -2.30 21.09
N ARG A 138 7.24 -3.63 20.93
CA ARG A 138 6.89 -4.57 22.01
C ARG A 138 8.13 -4.90 22.81
#